data_AF-A0A9W6C0D1-F1
#
_entry.id   AF-A0A9W6C0D1-F1
#
_cell.length_a   1.000
_cell.length_b   1.000
_cell.length_c   1.000
_cell.angle_alpha   90.00
_cell.angle_beta   90.00
_cell.angle_gamma   90.00
#
_symmetry.space_group_name_H-M   'P 1'
#
loop_
_entity.id
_entity.type
_entity.pdbx_description
1 polymer ?
#
loop_
_entity_poly.entity_id
_entity_poly.type
_entity_poly.pdbx_seq_one_letter_code
_entity_poly.pdbx_strand_id
1 'polypeptide(L)'
;MHDRRGGESLISNAIIYRTDKLGLVWQESRSRVLLAVFAFWDGLGQQQLLYVANLHLEGSLYRPNDRISQTRSALQRLEAHQRQHGIDLADAAVVVCGDINSGRHETVCHFLHRGRLEGGTTEPHLPKVEVTKTSIGIAHPYVLHEAYSSGGHDLPFTRKVPSLASTLDFIWASCQLEVAALYWPVECRHEGLIEHQALPNQHYPSDHLPIGAVLRMKHFYVPPFGDAHPPPPPAAGAQPDAVQEYSSGPQSDASELGLKDPGPGVAKAYGGLQGKADGPGHLNKVTYPDDARESKVRGPWALSYSNVDTRMSTRVREFPLSACEARVIPQGRTVGLDGLCRG
;
A
#
# COMPACT_ATOMS: atom_id res chain seq x y z
N MET A 1 29.59 30.26 -6.30
CA MET A 1 28.16 29.96 -6.46
C MET A 1 27.98 28.52 -5.98
N HIS A 2 27.78 28.32 -4.68
CA HIS A 2 27.65 26.98 -4.08
C HIS A 2 26.24 26.45 -4.35
N ASP A 3 26.16 25.32 -5.06
CA ASP A 3 24.91 24.57 -5.25
C ASP A 3 24.42 24.13 -3.86
N ARG A 4 23.38 24.81 -3.35
CA ARG A 4 22.66 24.49 -2.11
C ARG A 4 21.55 23.47 -2.37
N ARG A 5 21.71 22.56 -3.32
CA ARG A 5 20.90 21.34 -3.34
C ARG A 5 21.45 20.43 -2.25
N GLY A 6 21.01 20.68 -1.02
CA GLY A 6 21.11 19.71 0.06
C GLY A 6 20.61 18.39 -0.48
N GLY A 7 21.45 17.35 -0.41
CA GLY A 7 21.08 16.01 -0.83
C GLY A 7 19.96 15.52 0.07
N GLU A 8 18.71 15.84 -0.30
CA GLU A 8 17.55 15.20 0.27
C GLU A 8 17.77 13.71 0.08
N SER A 9 17.85 12.99 1.19
CA SER A 9 17.92 11.54 1.16
C SER A 9 16.69 11.06 0.39
N LEU A 10 16.92 10.52 -0.81
CA LEU A 10 15.87 9.99 -1.66
C LEU A 10 15.29 8.76 -0.96
N ILE A 11 14.23 8.96 -0.18
CA ILE A 11 13.44 7.86 0.35
C ILE A 11 12.76 7.22 -0.85
N SER A 12 13.08 5.96 -1.12
CA SER A 12 12.55 5.19 -2.25
C SER A 12 12.05 3.83 -1.80
N ASN A 13 11.07 3.31 -2.52
CA ASN A 13 10.69 1.92 -2.43
C ASN A 13 11.77 1.03 -3.07
N ALA A 14 11.91 -0.18 -2.55
CA ALA A 14 12.72 -1.23 -3.12
C ALA A 14 11.92 -2.54 -3.14
N ILE A 15 12.12 -3.35 -4.17
CA ILE A 15 11.61 -4.73 -4.23
C ILE A 15 12.82 -5.64 -4.41
N ILE A 16 13.02 -6.55 -3.46
CA ILE A 16 14.07 -7.57 -3.49
C ILE A 16 13.41 -8.91 -3.74
N TYR A 17 13.95 -9.68 -4.68
CA TYR A 17 13.39 -10.97 -5.07
C TYR A 17 14.48 -12.00 -5.32
N ARG A 18 14.08 -13.27 -5.30
CA ARG A 18 14.94 -14.42 -5.57
C ARG A 18 14.91 -14.77 -7.05
N THR A 19 16.01 -14.56 -7.75
CA THR A 19 16.15 -14.79 -9.20
C THR A 19 16.00 -16.27 -9.59
N ASP A 20 16.29 -17.19 -8.66
CA ASP A 20 16.08 -18.63 -8.85
C ASP A 20 14.60 -19.05 -8.76
N LYS A 21 13.72 -18.14 -8.33
CA LYS A 21 12.28 -18.38 -8.18
C LYS A 21 11.43 -17.49 -9.08
N LEU A 22 11.85 -16.25 -9.29
CA LEU A 22 11.10 -15.21 -9.96
C LEU A 22 11.97 -14.59 -11.06
N GLY A 23 11.43 -14.50 -12.28
CA GLY A 23 12.01 -13.70 -13.37
C GLY A 23 11.31 -12.34 -13.44
N LEU A 24 12.05 -11.23 -13.37
CA LEU A 24 11.48 -9.90 -13.55
C LEU A 24 11.06 -9.69 -15.02
N VAL A 25 9.78 -9.39 -15.24
CA VAL A 25 9.20 -9.15 -16.57
C VAL A 25 9.07 -7.65 -16.84
N TRP A 26 8.61 -6.90 -15.85
CA TRP A 26 8.36 -5.47 -15.99
C TRP A 26 8.52 -4.77 -14.64
N GLN A 27 8.95 -3.51 -14.67
CA GLN A 27 8.95 -2.65 -13.49
C GLN A 27 8.69 -1.19 -13.88
N GLU A 28 8.11 -0.44 -12.95
CA GLU A 28 7.92 1.00 -13.07
C GLU A 28 8.05 1.67 -11.71
N SER A 29 8.91 2.67 -11.61
CA SER A 29 9.06 3.51 -10.43
C SER A 29 8.33 4.85 -10.58
N ARG A 30 7.65 5.27 -9.52
CA ARG A 30 7.11 6.61 -9.31
C ARG A 30 7.52 7.08 -7.91
N SER A 31 7.41 8.37 -7.62
CA SER A 31 7.89 8.98 -6.36
C SER A 31 7.51 8.22 -5.07
N ARG A 32 6.35 7.57 -5.03
CA ARG A 32 5.77 6.93 -3.82
C ARG A 32 5.40 5.45 -4.06
N VAL A 33 5.72 4.90 -5.24
CA VAL A 33 5.22 3.61 -5.72
C VAL A 33 6.30 2.93 -6.54
N LEU A 34 6.58 1.66 -6.25
CA LEU A 34 7.38 0.80 -7.13
C LEU A 34 6.50 -0.38 -7.55
N LEU A 35 6.28 -0.50 -8.85
CA LEU A 35 5.53 -1.58 -9.46
C LEU A 35 6.50 -2.58 -10.09
N ALA A 36 6.22 -3.87 -9.94
CA ALA A 36 6.96 -4.93 -10.59
C ALA A 36 6.01 -6.06 -11.02
N VAL A 37 6.37 -6.74 -12.10
CA VAL A 37 5.72 -7.97 -12.56
C VAL A 37 6.78 -9.04 -12.65
N PHE A 38 6.50 -10.18 -12.02
CA PHE A 38 7.38 -11.33 -12.02
C PHE A 38 6.72 -12.50 -12.74
N ALA A 39 7.47 -13.21 -13.57
CA ALA A 39 7.13 -14.53 -14.03
C ALA A 39 7.70 -15.58 -13.06
N PHE A 40 6.97 -16.67 -12.87
CA PHE A 40 7.48 -17.86 -12.20
C PHE A 40 6.84 -19.10 -12.80
N TRP A 41 7.45 -20.26 -12.55
CA TRP A 41 6.94 -21.54 -13.03
C TRP A 41 6.37 -22.32 -11.85
N ASP A 42 5.16 -22.83 -12.01
CA ASP A 42 4.56 -23.71 -11.03
C ASP A 42 5.16 -25.12 -11.07
N GLY A 43 4.75 -25.98 -10.13
CA GLY A 43 5.22 -27.37 -10.06
C GLY A 43 4.81 -28.23 -11.26
N LEU A 44 3.94 -27.73 -12.15
CA LEU A 44 3.52 -28.38 -13.39
C LEU A 44 4.24 -27.81 -14.62
N GLY A 45 5.15 -26.85 -14.44
CA GLY A 45 5.87 -26.19 -15.51
C GLY A 45 5.07 -25.13 -16.25
N GLN A 46 3.89 -24.72 -15.75
CA GLN A 46 3.15 -23.60 -16.32
C GLN A 46 3.72 -22.28 -15.80
N GLN A 47 3.83 -21.32 -16.70
CA GLN A 47 4.28 -19.98 -16.36
C GLN A 47 3.10 -19.17 -15.79
N GLN A 48 3.34 -18.49 -14.69
CA GLN A 48 2.39 -17.65 -13.98
C GLN A 48 2.97 -16.25 -13.79
N LEU A 49 2.12 -15.24 -13.73
CA LEU A 49 2.52 -13.85 -13.49
C LEU A 49 2.07 -13.37 -12.12
N LEU A 50 2.98 -12.71 -11.40
CA LEU A 50 2.75 -12.07 -10.12
C LEU A 50 2.96 -10.55 -10.26
N TYR A 51 1.90 -9.79 -10.07
CA TYR A 51 1.91 -8.33 -10.03
C TYR A 51 2.16 -7.86 -8.60
N VAL A 52 3.12 -6.97 -8.41
CA VAL A 52 3.49 -6.42 -7.09
C VAL A 52 3.48 -4.90 -7.15
N ALA A 53 2.73 -4.28 -6.25
CA ALA A 53 2.81 -2.85 -5.97
C ALA A 53 3.35 -2.64 -4.57
N ASN A 54 4.56 -2.06 -4.47
CA ASN A 54 5.13 -1.58 -3.21
C ASN A 54 4.84 -0.07 -3.06
N LEU A 55 4.11 0.29 -2.01
CA LEU A 55 3.61 1.63 -1.76
C LEU A 55 4.31 2.23 -0.54
N HIS A 56 4.68 3.51 -0.64
CA HIS A 56 5.02 4.36 0.50
C HIS A 56 4.32 5.68 0.27
N LEU A 57 3.05 5.77 0.68
CA LEU A 57 2.15 6.84 0.29
C LEU A 57 2.44 8.17 1.00
N GLU A 58 1.67 9.21 0.66
CA GLU A 58 1.73 10.53 1.31
C GLU A 58 1.49 10.45 2.84
N GLY A 59 2.51 10.81 3.61
CA GLY A 59 2.52 10.72 5.08
C GLY A 59 1.79 11.83 5.82
N SER A 60 1.44 12.95 5.17
CA SER A 60 0.67 14.00 5.83
C SER A 60 -0.77 13.55 6.11
N LEU A 61 -1.18 13.60 7.38
CA LEU A 61 -2.56 13.30 7.79
C LEU A 61 -3.61 14.16 7.05
N TYR A 62 -3.22 15.36 6.61
CA TYR A 62 -4.07 16.35 5.93
C TYR A 62 -4.20 16.15 4.41
N ARG A 63 -3.60 15.10 3.85
CA ARG A 63 -3.56 14.83 2.41
C ARG A 63 -4.13 13.45 2.01
N PRO A 64 -5.32 13.05 2.50
CA PRO A 64 -5.91 11.75 2.14
C PRO A 64 -6.18 11.61 0.64
N ASN A 65 -6.48 12.73 -0.03
CA ASN A 65 -6.74 12.79 -1.48
C ASN A 65 -5.52 12.33 -2.28
N ASP A 66 -4.32 12.63 -1.79
CA ASP A 66 -3.07 12.26 -2.45
C ASP A 66 -2.79 10.78 -2.24
N ARG A 67 -3.04 10.23 -1.05
CA ARG A 67 -2.94 8.77 -0.81
C ARG A 67 -3.89 7.98 -1.71
N ILE A 68 -5.15 8.42 -1.84
CA ILE A 68 -6.10 7.77 -2.74
C ILE A 68 -5.70 7.92 -4.21
N SER A 69 -5.24 9.11 -4.62
CA SER A 69 -4.78 9.34 -5.99
C SER A 69 -3.57 8.48 -6.35
N GLN A 70 -2.61 8.35 -5.43
CA GLN A 70 -1.42 7.51 -5.58
C GLN A 70 -1.80 6.02 -5.67
N THR A 71 -2.67 5.55 -4.75
CA THR A 71 -3.16 4.16 -4.75
C THR A 71 -3.90 3.84 -6.05
N ARG A 72 -4.85 4.69 -6.44
CA ARG A 72 -5.61 4.51 -7.68
C ARG A 72 -4.70 4.50 -8.91
N SER A 73 -3.76 5.45 -8.99
CA SER A 73 -2.82 5.53 -10.10
C SER A 73 -1.97 4.25 -10.21
N ALA A 74 -1.46 3.74 -9.09
CA ALA A 74 -0.72 2.48 -9.05
C ALA A 74 -1.54 1.30 -9.61
N LEU A 75 -2.77 1.13 -9.14
CA LEU A 75 -3.67 0.06 -9.61
C LEU A 75 -4.03 0.21 -11.09
N GLN A 76 -4.27 1.44 -11.57
CA GLN A 76 -4.56 1.70 -12.99
C GLN A 76 -3.37 1.37 -13.90
N ARG A 77 -2.13 1.53 -13.43
CA ARG A 77 -0.93 1.15 -14.18
C ARG A 77 -0.79 -0.37 -14.30
N LEU A 78 -1.06 -1.11 -13.22
CA LEU A 78 -1.10 -2.58 -13.27
C LEU A 78 -2.19 -3.06 -14.23
N GLU A 79 -3.40 -2.47 -14.15
CA GLU A 79 -4.54 -2.78 -15.02
C GLU A 79 -4.22 -2.51 -16.49
N ALA A 80 -3.59 -1.37 -16.79
CA ALA A 80 -3.16 -1.03 -18.15
C ALA A 80 -2.15 -2.06 -18.68
N HIS A 81 -1.16 -2.44 -17.87
CA HIS A 81 -0.17 -3.46 -18.25
C HIS A 81 -0.84 -4.81 -18.49
N GLN A 82 -1.80 -5.23 -17.65
CA GLN A 82 -2.53 -6.49 -17.81
C GLN A 82 -3.34 -6.52 -19.11
N ARG A 83 -4.09 -5.46 -19.40
CA ARG A 83 -4.88 -5.34 -20.63
C ARG A 83 -4.02 -5.34 -21.89
N GLN A 84 -2.89 -4.63 -21.89
CA GLN A 84 -1.95 -4.62 -23.01
C GLN A 84 -1.46 -6.03 -23.38
N HIS A 85 -1.44 -6.93 -22.39
CA HIS A 85 -0.93 -8.28 -22.48
C HIS A 85 -2.03 -9.34 -22.54
N GLY A 86 -3.30 -8.95 -22.67
CA GLY A 86 -4.43 -9.88 -22.79
C GLY A 86 -4.72 -10.70 -21.52
N ILE A 87 -4.27 -10.23 -20.35
CA ILE A 87 -4.47 -10.91 -19.07
C ILE A 87 -5.80 -10.48 -18.49
N ASP A 88 -6.63 -11.47 -18.11
CA ASP A 88 -7.87 -11.20 -17.41
C ASP A 88 -7.56 -10.64 -16.01
N LEU A 89 -8.16 -9.48 -15.71
CA LEU A 89 -8.02 -8.80 -14.43
C LEU A 89 -8.56 -9.65 -13.28
N ALA A 90 -9.56 -10.49 -13.56
CA ALA A 90 -10.15 -11.41 -12.59
C ALA A 90 -9.21 -12.56 -12.22
N ASP A 91 -8.26 -12.92 -13.08
CA ASP A 91 -7.33 -14.05 -12.90
C ASP A 91 -5.93 -13.63 -12.47
N ALA A 92 -5.67 -12.33 -12.35
CA ALA A 92 -4.34 -11.84 -12.02
C ALA A 92 -3.99 -12.04 -10.54
N ALA A 93 -2.83 -12.64 -10.27
CA ALA A 93 -2.24 -12.63 -8.94
C ALA A 93 -1.62 -11.26 -8.65
N VAL A 94 -2.21 -10.51 -7.71
CA VAL A 94 -1.78 -9.15 -7.34
C VAL A 94 -1.46 -9.09 -5.86
N VAL A 95 -0.30 -8.53 -5.53
CA VAL A 95 0.10 -8.15 -4.17
C VAL A 95 0.26 -6.63 -4.12
N VAL A 96 -0.39 -6.00 -3.15
CA VAL A 96 -0.18 -4.58 -2.84
C VAL A 96 0.34 -4.50 -1.41
N CYS A 97 1.53 -3.98 -1.21
CA CYS A 97 2.16 -3.93 0.11
C CYS A 97 2.88 -2.62 0.38
N GLY A 98 3.25 -2.39 1.63
CA GLY A 98 4.08 -1.27 2.06
C GLY A 98 3.36 -0.34 3.06
N ASP A 99 3.96 0.83 3.28
CA ASP A 99 3.45 1.87 4.18
C ASP A 99 2.40 2.72 3.43
N ILE A 100 1.13 2.44 3.71
CA ILE A 100 0.04 3.18 3.08
C ILE A 100 -0.26 4.51 3.81
N ASN A 101 0.41 4.80 4.93
CA ASN A 101 0.16 5.98 5.76
C ASN A 101 -1.31 6.21 6.08
N SER A 102 -2.06 5.11 6.21
CA SER A 102 -3.49 5.11 6.47
C SER A 102 -3.91 3.94 7.34
N GLY A 103 -4.77 4.20 8.33
CA GLY A 103 -5.29 3.18 9.22
C GLY A 103 -6.30 2.24 8.54
N ARG A 104 -6.60 1.09 9.17
CA ARG A 104 -7.55 0.08 8.67
C ARG A 104 -8.95 0.63 8.37
N HIS A 105 -9.37 1.67 9.09
CA HIS A 105 -10.68 2.30 8.98
C HIS A 105 -10.67 3.58 8.14
N GLU A 106 -9.56 3.88 7.46
CA GLU A 106 -9.44 5.04 6.59
C GLU A 106 -9.72 4.70 5.13
N THR A 107 -9.91 5.73 4.31
CA THR A 107 -10.45 5.58 2.95
C THR A 107 -9.59 4.71 2.03
N VAL A 108 -8.27 4.71 2.19
CA VAL A 108 -7.36 3.88 1.39
C VAL A 108 -7.62 2.39 1.61
N CYS A 109 -7.72 1.97 2.87
CA CYS A 109 -8.05 0.58 3.23
C CYS A 109 -9.46 0.22 2.76
N HIS A 110 -10.42 1.13 2.90
CA HIS A 110 -11.78 0.90 2.40
C HIS A 110 -11.82 0.76 0.87
N PHE A 111 -11.07 1.57 0.15
CA PHE A 111 -10.96 1.50 -1.30
C PHE A 111 -10.36 0.15 -1.73
N LEU A 112 -9.22 -0.25 -1.15
CA LEU A 112 -8.57 -1.54 -1.43
C LEU A 112 -9.47 -2.73 -1.11
N HIS A 113 -10.17 -2.69 0.02
CA HIS A 113 -11.04 -3.80 0.45
C HIS A 113 -12.33 -3.92 -0.36
N ARG A 114 -12.99 -2.79 -0.67
CA ARG A 114 -14.30 -2.78 -1.33
C ARG A 114 -14.22 -2.75 -2.85
N GLY A 115 -13.05 -2.45 -3.41
CA GLY A 115 -12.86 -2.20 -4.85
C GLY A 115 -13.47 -0.89 -5.35
N ARG A 116 -14.08 -0.09 -4.47
CA ARG A 116 -14.73 1.18 -4.82
C ARG A 116 -14.79 2.14 -3.65
N LEU A 117 -14.81 3.43 -3.97
CA LEU A 117 -14.99 4.54 -3.04
C LEU A 117 -15.99 5.53 -3.65
N GLU A 118 -17.02 5.89 -2.90
CA GLU A 118 -18.10 6.76 -3.38
C GLU A 118 -17.66 8.23 -3.43
N GLY A 119 -18.26 9.01 -4.33
CA GLY A 119 -18.04 10.45 -4.37
C GLY A 119 -18.50 11.13 -3.08
N GLY A 120 -17.80 12.18 -2.66
CA GLY A 120 -18.10 12.87 -1.39
C GLY A 120 -17.61 12.15 -0.14
N THR A 121 -16.92 11.00 -0.26
CA THR A 121 -16.32 10.33 0.90
C THR A 121 -15.26 11.22 1.54
N THR A 122 -15.27 11.31 2.87
CA THR A 122 -14.33 12.09 3.69
C THR A 122 -13.63 11.17 4.70
N GLU A 123 -12.52 11.61 5.28
CA GLU A 123 -11.93 10.92 6.42
C GLU A 123 -12.63 11.33 7.74
N PRO A 124 -12.74 10.45 8.74
CA PRO A 124 -13.34 10.77 10.03
C PRO A 124 -12.70 11.99 10.71
N HIS A 125 -11.38 12.15 10.61
CA HIS A 125 -10.64 13.28 11.17
C HIS A 125 -10.63 14.52 10.27
N LEU A 126 -11.12 14.43 9.02
CA LEU A 126 -11.20 15.54 8.07
C LEU A 126 -12.56 15.57 7.34
N PRO A 127 -13.68 15.77 8.07
CA PRO A 127 -15.04 15.66 7.51
C PRO A 127 -15.39 16.76 6.48
N LYS A 128 -14.49 17.73 6.26
CA LYS A 128 -14.65 18.82 5.29
C LYS A 128 -13.82 18.64 4.03
N VAL A 129 -13.00 17.59 3.97
CA VAL A 129 -12.08 17.33 2.85
C VAL A 129 -12.53 16.06 2.16
N GLU A 130 -13.14 16.22 0.99
CA GLU A 130 -13.49 15.07 0.14
C GLU A 130 -12.22 14.42 -0.39
N VAL A 131 -12.15 13.10 -0.24
CA VAL A 131 -11.00 12.30 -0.66
C VAL A 131 -10.95 12.10 -2.17
N THR A 132 -12.12 12.02 -2.79
CA THR A 132 -12.27 11.91 -4.24
C THR A 132 -12.66 13.26 -4.85
N LYS A 133 -11.99 13.66 -5.94
CA LYS A 133 -12.39 14.86 -6.71
C LYS A 133 -13.63 14.66 -7.59
N THR A 134 -14.10 13.42 -7.75
CA THR A 134 -15.17 13.05 -8.68
C THR A 134 -16.43 12.71 -7.91
N SER A 135 -17.56 13.32 -8.26
CA SER A 135 -18.87 13.07 -7.63
C SER A 135 -19.41 11.65 -7.83
N ILE A 136 -18.93 10.94 -8.85
CA ILE A 136 -19.33 9.56 -9.17
C ILE A 136 -18.57 8.54 -8.29
N GLY A 137 -17.42 8.92 -7.71
CA GLY A 137 -16.52 8.01 -7.02
C GLY A 137 -15.46 7.39 -7.92
N ILE A 138 -14.74 6.40 -7.38
CA ILE A 138 -13.63 5.68 -8.03
C ILE A 138 -13.74 4.18 -7.76
N ALA A 139 -13.18 3.35 -8.64
CA ALA A 139 -13.18 1.89 -8.51
C ALA A 139 -11.88 1.26 -9.05
N HIS A 140 -11.62 0.02 -8.64
CA HIS A 140 -10.60 -0.86 -9.21
C HIS A 140 -11.16 -2.29 -9.36
N PRO A 141 -10.62 -3.11 -10.28
CA PRO A 141 -11.18 -4.42 -10.61
C PRO A 141 -10.79 -5.53 -9.62
N TYR A 142 -9.72 -5.34 -8.85
CA TYR A 142 -9.14 -6.39 -8.02
C TYR A 142 -10.01 -6.72 -6.79
N VAL A 143 -10.22 -8.02 -6.55
CA VAL A 143 -10.82 -8.52 -5.30
C VAL A 143 -9.69 -8.77 -4.30
N LEU A 144 -9.38 -7.77 -3.48
CA LEU A 144 -8.25 -7.81 -2.54
C LEU A 144 -8.71 -8.17 -1.12
N HIS A 145 -7.87 -8.92 -0.42
CA HIS A 145 -7.99 -9.22 1.00
C HIS A 145 -6.70 -8.87 1.74
N GLU A 146 -6.81 -8.37 2.97
CA GLU A 146 -5.65 -8.00 3.79
C GLU A 146 -5.13 -9.25 4.51
N ALA A 147 -3.83 -9.53 4.39
CA ALA A 147 -3.23 -10.81 4.74
C ALA A 147 -3.39 -11.16 6.23
N TYR A 148 -3.17 -10.21 7.16
CA TYR A 148 -3.28 -10.48 8.59
C TYR A 148 -4.73 -10.75 8.99
N SER A 149 -5.65 -9.86 8.59
CA SER A 149 -7.08 -10.01 8.88
C SER A 149 -7.64 -11.29 8.29
N SER A 150 -7.24 -11.67 7.08
CA SER A 150 -7.68 -12.93 6.44
C SER A 150 -7.12 -14.17 7.12
N GLY A 151 -5.93 -14.08 7.71
CA GLY A 151 -5.36 -15.13 8.56
C GLY A 151 -5.93 -15.16 9.98
N GLY A 152 -6.94 -14.33 10.30
CA GLY A 152 -7.58 -14.28 11.62
C GLY A 152 -6.74 -13.56 12.69
N HIS A 153 -5.80 -12.71 12.28
CA HIS A 153 -4.92 -11.98 13.16
C HIS A 153 -5.07 -10.48 12.96
N ASP A 154 -4.94 -9.71 14.04
CA ASP A 154 -4.81 -8.26 13.97
C ASP A 154 -3.50 -7.86 14.63
N LEU A 155 -2.68 -7.11 13.90
CA LEU A 155 -1.45 -6.57 14.46
C LEU A 155 -1.82 -5.38 15.35
N PRO A 156 -1.31 -5.32 16.59
CA PRO A 156 -1.61 -4.20 17.48
C PRO A 156 -1.09 -2.87 16.92
N PHE A 157 0.04 -2.90 16.22
CA PHE A 157 0.62 -1.80 15.46
C PHE A 157 1.68 -2.32 14.50
N THR A 158 2.00 -1.52 13.47
CA THR A 158 3.18 -1.71 12.62
C THR A 158 4.16 -0.56 12.77
N ARG A 159 3.72 0.57 13.31
CA ARG A 159 4.56 1.72 13.67
C ARG A 159 4.33 2.12 15.11
N LYS A 160 5.40 2.43 15.84
CA LYS A 160 5.29 2.94 17.21
C LYS A 160 6.28 4.04 17.52
N VAL A 161 5.77 5.23 17.78
CA VAL A 161 6.51 6.39 18.30
C VAL A 161 6.06 6.68 19.74
N PRO A 162 6.75 7.54 20.53
CA PRO A 162 6.54 7.64 21.98
C PRO A 162 5.10 7.81 22.46
N SER A 163 4.26 8.53 21.71
CA SER A 163 2.86 8.81 22.07
C SER A 163 1.83 8.14 21.16
N LEU A 164 2.27 7.37 20.15
CA LEU A 164 1.38 6.87 19.11
C LEU A 164 1.83 5.51 18.59
N ALA A 165 0.94 4.53 18.68
CA ALA A 165 1.03 3.26 17.98
C ALA A 165 -0.01 3.23 16.87
N SER A 166 0.35 2.75 15.68
CA SER A 166 -0.53 2.74 14.51
C SER A 166 -0.23 1.56 13.60
N THR A 167 -1.26 1.02 12.96
CA THR A 167 -1.13 0.02 11.88
C THR A 167 -1.24 0.74 10.55
N LEU A 168 -0.09 0.95 9.90
CA LEU A 168 0.07 1.70 8.65
C LEU A 168 0.67 0.86 7.52
N ASP A 169 1.25 -0.29 7.86
CA ASP A 169 1.87 -1.20 6.90
C ASP A 169 0.94 -2.38 6.66
N PHE A 170 0.68 -2.71 5.40
CA PHE A 170 -0.24 -3.78 5.05
C PHE A 170 0.31 -4.66 3.93
N ILE A 171 -0.20 -5.89 3.86
CA ILE A 171 -0.03 -6.78 2.71
C ILE A 171 -1.44 -7.14 2.25
N TRP A 172 -1.82 -6.65 1.07
CA TRP A 172 -3.06 -7.00 0.39
C TRP A 172 -2.75 -7.99 -0.72
N ALA A 173 -3.61 -8.99 -0.88
CA ALA A 173 -3.46 -10.03 -1.88
C ALA A 173 -4.78 -10.22 -2.65
N SER A 174 -4.71 -10.49 -3.96
CA SER A 174 -5.89 -10.83 -4.75
C SER A 174 -6.42 -12.21 -4.37
N CYS A 175 -7.68 -12.50 -4.72
CA CYS A 175 -8.32 -13.78 -4.39
C CYS A 175 -7.62 -15.02 -4.99
N GLN A 176 -6.69 -14.83 -5.93
CA GLN A 176 -5.80 -15.86 -6.49
C GLN A 176 -4.72 -16.31 -5.51
N LEU A 177 -4.45 -15.53 -4.48
CA LEU A 177 -3.46 -15.82 -3.46
C LEU A 177 -4.19 -16.23 -2.17
N GLU A 178 -3.64 -17.19 -1.46
CA GLU A 178 -4.12 -17.66 -0.18
C GLU A 178 -3.03 -17.43 0.88
N VAL A 179 -3.42 -16.92 2.05
CA VAL A 179 -2.51 -16.75 3.17
C VAL A 179 -2.22 -18.11 3.80
N ALA A 180 -0.99 -18.62 3.63
CA ALA A 180 -0.56 -19.90 4.18
C ALA A 180 0.15 -19.76 5.54
N ALA A 181 0.84 -18.65 5.76
CA ALA A 181 1.47 -18.32 7.04
C ALA A 181 1.64 -16.80 7.18
N LEU A 182 1.77 -16.33 8.43
CA LEU A 182 2.02 -14.94 8.76
C LEU A 182 3.28 -14.83 9.63
N TYR A 183 4.03 -13.74 9.43
CA TYR A 183 5.14 -13.36 10.27
C TYR A 183 4.62 -12.54 11.47
N TRP A 184 4.99 -12.92 12.68
CA TRP A 184 4.66 -12.12 13.87
C TRP A 184 5.80 -11.15 14.18
N PRO A 185 5.58 -9.83 14.11
CA PRO A 185 6.67 -8.85 14.13
C PRO A 185 7.37 -8.65 15.47
N VAL A 186 6.70 -9.01 16.58
CA VAL A 186 7.21 -8.82 17.94
C VAL A 186 7.62 -10.16 18.52
N GLU A 187 8.88 -10.32 18.87
CA GLU A 187 9.32 -11.53 19.56
C GLU A 187 8.70 -11.61 20.97
N CYS A 188 8.32 -12.81 21.41
CA CYS A 188 7.66 -13.00 22.71
C CYS A 188 8.43 -12.40 23.90
N ARG A 189 9.77 -12.44 23.85
CA ARG A 189 10.63 -11.85 24.90
C ARG A 189 10.58 -10.32 24.97
N HIS A 190 10.06 -9.66 23.93
CA HIS A 190 9.96 -8.21 23.82
C HIS A 190 8.52 -7.69 23.95
N GLU A 191 7.50 -8.54 24.16
CA GLU A 191 6.09 -8.12 24.24
C GLU A 191 5.86 -7.08 25.35
N GLY A 192 6.29 -7.34 26.59
CA GLY A 192 6.18 -6.36 27.68
C GLY A 192 7.09 -5.12 27.50
N LEU A 193 8.19 -5.26 26.76
CA LEU A 193 9.08 -4.14 26.46
C LEU A 193 8.42 -3.15 25.50
N ILE A 194 7.82 -3.69 24.43
CA ILE A 194 7.24 -2.91 23.35
C ILE A 194 5.89 -2.30 23.75
N GLU A 195 5.35 -2.61 24.93
CA GLU A 195 4.23 -1.86 25.51
C GLU A 195 4.70 -0.50 26.04
N HIS A 196 5.88 -0.44 26.66
CA HIS A 196 6.37 0.75 27.37
C HIS A 196 7.45 1.55 26.64
N GLN A 197 8.05 0.98 25.59
CA GLN A 197 9.09 1.66 24.81
C GLN A 197 8.60 2.07 23.42
N ALA A 198 9.09 3.20 22.93
CA ALA A 198 8.93 3.63 21.55
C ALA A 198 9.90 2.87 20.63
N LEU A 199 9.67 2.99 19.33
CA LEU A 199 10.61 2.63 18.29
C LEU A 199 11.18 3.90 17.62
N PRO A 200 12.40 3.88 17.07
CA PRO A 200 13.38 2.80 17.18
C PRO A 200 13.96 2.67 18.61
N ASN A 201 14.56 1.52 18.91
CA ASN A 201 15.27 1.26 20.17
C ASN A 201 16.41 0.25 19.97
N GLN A 202 17.05 -0.20 21.06
CA GLN A 202 18.21 -1.12 20.99
C GLN A 202 17.91 -2.49 20.33
N HIS A 203 16.65 -2.89 20.25
CA HIS A 203 16.22 -4.17 19.66
C HIS A 203 15.60 -4.01 18.27
N TYR A 204 15.07 -2.82 17.96
CA TYR A 204 14.33 -2.55 16.73
C TYR A 204 14.86 -1.26 16.08
N PRO A 205 15.55 -1.35 14.92
CA PRO A 205 16.29 -0.22 14.34
C PRO A 205 15.41 0.79 13.58
N SER A 206 14.12 0.52 13.42
CA SER A 206 13.15 1.36 12.70
C SER A 206 11.98 1.69 13.63
N ASP A 207 11.29 2.81 13.38
CA ASP A 207 10.00 3.10 14.05
C ASP A 207 8.85 2.23 13.53
N HIS A 208 9.08 1.51 12.43
CA HIS A 208 8.20 0.47 11.88
C HIS A 208 8.73 -0.94 12.17
N LEU A 209 7.79 -1.86 12.38
CA LEU A 209 8.03 -3.29 12.51
C LEU A 209 7.88 -3.99 11.14
N PRO A 210 8.75 -4.96 10.82
CA PRO A 210 8.63 -5.69 9.57
C PRO A 210 7.40 -6.60 9.58
N ILE A 211 6.59 -6.54 8.53
CA ILE A 211 5.46 -7.46 8.31
C ILE A 211 5.78 -8.47 7.21
N GLY A 212 5.18 -9.67 7.28
CA GLY A 212 5.41 -10.70 6.29
C GLY A 212 4.29 -11.72 6.21
N ALA A 213 4.11 -12.31 5.03
CA ALA A 213 3.16 -13.37 4.78
C ALA A 213 3.78 -14.40 3.81
N VAL A 214 3.42 -15.66 3.98
CA VAL A 214 3.63 -16.71 2.97
C VAL A 214 2.33 -16.84 2.21
N LEU A 215 2.37 -16.49 0.92
CA LEU A 215 1.22 -16.57 0.04
C LEU A 215 1.34 -17.80 -0.87
N ARG A 216 0.27 -18.58 -0.95
CA ARG A 216 0.13 -19.71 -1.87
C ARG A 216 -0.72 -19.27 -3.04
N MET A 217 -0.23 -19.44 -4.26
CA MET A 217 -1.06 -19.23 -5.44
C MET A 217 -2.06 -20.38 -5.59
N LYS A 218 -3.33 -20.05 -5.75
CA LYS A 218 -4.36 -21.01 -6.16
C LYS A 218 -4.10 -21.31 -7.63
N HIS A 219 -4.12 -22.60 -7.96
CA HIS A 219 -3.78 -23.05 -9.29
C HIS A 219 -4.85 -22.62 -10.30
N PHE A 220 -4.50 -21.75 -11.24
CA PHE A 220 -5.35 -21.39 -12.38
C PHE A 220 -4.54 -21.50 -13.67
N TYR A 221 -5.19 -21.96 -14.73
CA TYR A 221 -4.56 -22.01 -16.04
C TYR A 221 -4.41 -20.59 -16.58
N VAL A 222 -3.17 -20.13 -16.76
CA VAL A 222 -2.86 -18.90 -17.48
C VAL A 222 -2.17 -19.31 -18.80
N PRO A 223 -2.64 -18.83 -19.97
CA PRO A 223 -1.95 -19.06 -21.23
C PRO A 223 -0.49 -18.60 -21.13
N PRO A 224 0.48 -19.29 -21.78
CA PRO A 224 1.89 -18.93 -21.70
C PRO A 224 2.15 -17.46 -22.06
N PHE A 225 2.95 -16.77 -21.25
CA PHE A 225 3.29 -15.37 -21.49
C PHE A 225 4.57 -15.25 -22.33
N GLY A 226 4.38 -15.23 -23.66
CA GLY A 226 5.48 -15.16 -24.63
C GLY A 226 6.34 -16.43 -24.69
N ASP A 227 7.49 -16.35 -25.36
CA ASP A 227 8.45 -17.46 -25.51
C ASP A 227 9.43 -17.58 -24.31
N ALA A 228 9.04 -17.07 -23.15
CA ALA A 228 9.88 -17.11 -21.95
C ALA A 228 10.00 -18.56 -21.47
N HIS A 229 11.07 -19.24 -21.88
CA HIS A 229 11.43 -20.53 -21.32
C HIS A 229 11.76 -20.39 -19.83
N PRO A 230 11.46 -21.42 -19.01
CA PRO A 230 11.97 -21.45 -17.64
C PRO A 230 13.48 -21.20 -17.67
N PRO A 231 14.01 -20.31 -16.81
CA PRO A 231 15.45 -20.19 -16.69
C PRO A 231 15.97 -21.60 -16.41
N PRO A 232 17.03 -22.04 -17.12
CA PRO A 232 17.62 -23.33 -16.82
C PRO A 232 17.98 -23.34 -15.33
N PRO A 233 17.76 -24.46 -14.62
CA PRO A 233 18.13 -24.53 -13.21
C PRO A 233 19.58 -24.10 -13.07
N PRO A 234 19.91 -23.26 -12.06
CA PRO A 234 21.28 -22.81 -11.87
C PRO A 234 22.20 -24.03 -11.83
N ALA A 235 23.31 -23.97 -12.56
CA ALA A 235 24.26 -25.06 -12.60
C ALA A 235 24.68 -25.42 -11.16
N ALA A 236 24.76 -26.72 -10.85
CA ALA A 236 25.15 -27.17 -9.53
C ALA A 236 26.50 -26.55 -9.13
N GLY A 237 26.50 -25.68 -8.13
CA GLY A 237 27.68 -24.95 -7.67
C GLY A 237 27.85 -23.51 -8.19
N ALA A 238 26.90 -22.97 -8.97
CA ALA A 238 26.92 -21.57 -9.36
C ALA A 238 26.78 -20.66 -8.12
N GLN A 239 27.77 -19.77 -7.93
CA GLN A 239 27.68 -18.70 -6.94
C GLN A 239 26.62 -17.69 -7.40
N PRO A 240 25.81 -17.11 -6.49
CA PRO A 240 24.85 -16.08 -6.86
C PRO A 240 25.60 -14.89 -7.47
N ASP A 241 25.25 -14.50 -8.69
CA ASP A 241 25.85 -13.36 -9.36
C ASP A 241 25.67 -12.09 -8.52
N ALA A 242 26.75 -11.33 -8.40
CA ALA A 242 26.77 -10.06 -7.69
C ALA A 242 25.65 -9.15 -8.23
N VAL A 243 24.92 -8.56 -7.29
CA VAL A 243 23.81 -7.61 -7.49
C VAL A 243 24.13 -6.68 -8.66
N GLN A 244 23.42 -6.83 -9.79
CA GLN A 244 23.51 -5.87 -10.88
C GLN A 244 22.88 -4.55 -10.43
N GLU A 245 23.71 -3.52 -10.27
CA GLU A 245 23.25 -2.15 -10.16
C GLU A 245 22.59 -1.74 -11.48
N TYR A 246 21.26 -1.66 -11.50
CA TYR A 246 20.52 -1.21 -12.68
C TYR A 246 20.22 0.29 -12.60
N SER A 247 20.69 1.00 -13.62
CA SER A 247 20.45 2.43 -13.84
C SER A 247 18.95 2.74 -13.87
N SER A 248 18.54 3.74 -13.11
CA SER A 248 17.20 4.33 -13.14
C SER A 248 16.80 4.66 -14.58
N GLY A 249 15.71 4.06 -15.07
CA GLY A 249 15.13 4.39 -16.36
C GLY A 249 14.66 5.85 -16.43
N PRO A 250 14.41 6.40 -17.63
CA PRO A 250 13.98 7.78 -17.81
C PRO A 250 12.65 8.03 -17.09
N GLN A 251 12.57 9.14 -16.34
CA GLN A 251 11.35 9.64 -15.72
C GLN A 251 10.27 9.79 -16.80
N SER A 252 9.20 8.99 -16.72
CA SER A 252 8.04 9.16 -17.60
C SER A 252 7.21 10.34 -17.11
N ASP A 253 7.12 11.36 -17.97
CA ASP A 253 6.42 12.60 -17.74
C ASP A 253 4.91 12.36 -17.57
N ALA A 254 4.29 13.07 -16.62
CA ALA A 254 2.89 12.87 -16.22
C ALA A 254 1.88 13.46 -17.23
N SER A 255 2.35 13.92 -18.39
CA SER A 255 1.60 14.61 -19.43
C SER A 255 0.80 13.68 -20.37
N GLU A 256 0.98 12.35 -20.27
CA GLU A 256 0.33 11.37 -21.16
C GLU A 256 -1.12 10.98 -20.79
N LEU A 257 -1.71 11.57 -19.74
CA LEU A 257 -3.07 11.25 -19.26
C LEU A 257 -4.21 12.07 -19.91
N GLY A 258 -3.97 12.76 -21.02
CA GLY A 258 -5.06 13.32 -21.85
C GLY A 258 -5.95 14.37 -21.17
N LEU A 259 -5.47 15.05 -20.13
CA LEU A 259 -6.14 16.22 -19.57
C LEU A 259 -5.79 17.43 -20.44
N LYS A 260 -6.78 17.96 -21.16
CA LYS A 260 -6.64 19.19 -21.95
C LYS A 260 -6.29 20.35 -21.02
N ASP A 261 -5.13 20.97 -21.24
CA ASP A 261 -4.82 22.28 -20.68
C ASP A 261 -5.86 23.31 -21.14
N PRO A 262 -6.38 24.16 -20.24
CA PRO A 262 -7.09 25.35 -20.65
C PRO A 262 -6.06 26.32 -21.24
N GLY A 263 -6.11 26.51 -22.55
CA GLY A 263 -5.23 27.42 -23.27
C GLY A 263 -5.29 28.86 -22.74
N PRO A 264 -4.26 29.68 -23.03
CA PRO A 264 -4.10 30.98 -22.43
C PRO A 264 -4.99 32.01 -23.13
N GLY A 265 -5.80 32.72 -22.33
CA GLY A 265 -6.32 34.02 -22.72
C GLY A 265 -7.82 34.19 -22.51
N VAL A 266 -8.19 34.77 -21.37
CA VAL A 266 -9.11 35.93 -21.34
C VAL A 266 -8.70 36.82 -20.16
N ALA A 267 -7.88 37.83 -20.43
CA ALA A 267 -7.85 39.02 -19.61
C ALA A 267 -8.97 39.95 -20.10
N LYS A 268 -9.98 40.22 -19.26
CA LYS A 268 -10.55 41.55 -18.98
C LYS A 268 -11.91 41.50 -18.26
N ALA A 269 -12.04 42.51 -17.41
CA ALA A 269 -13.26 43.20 -17.00
C ALA A 269 -14.14 42.55 -15.92
N TYR A 270 -13.91 42.96 -14.67
CA TYR A 270 -15.02 43.42 -13.85
C TYR A 270 -14.77 44.86 -13.42
N GLY A 271 -15.55 45.75 -14.06
CA GLY A 271 -15.72 47.14 -13.67
C GLY A 271 -16.51 47.24 -12.37
N GLY A 272 -16.27 48.34 -11.66
CA GLY A 272 -16.71 48.54 -10.29
C GLY A 272 -18.22 48.65 -10.08
N LEU A 273 -18.61 48.41 -8.83
CA LEU A 273 -19.75 49.04 -8.22
C LEU A 273 -19.30 49.62 -6.88
N GLN A 274 -19.44 50.93 -6.81
CA GLN A 274 -19.18 51.79 -5.68
C GLN A 274 -20.46 51.78 -4.81
N GLY A 275 -20.36 51.32 -3.57
CA GLY A 275 -21.44 51.34 -2.59
C GLY A 275 -20.88 51.73 -1.22
N LYS A 276 -21.43 52.81 -0.65
CA LYS A 276 -20.98 53.49 0.57
C LYS A 276 -21.25 52.70 1.86
N ALA A 277 -20.39 53.02 2.83
CA ALA A 277 -20.36 52.80 4.28
C ALA A 277 -21.66 52.50 5.05
N ASP A 278 -21.59 51.62 6.06
CA ASP A 278 -21.54 51.99 7.50
C ASP A 278 -21.63 50.75 8.42
N GLY A 279 -20.85 50.71 9.51
CA GLY A 279 -21.09 49.81 10.67
C GLY A 279 -19.88 48.98 11.17
N PRO A 280 -19.52 49.01 12.47
CA PRO A 280 -18.31 48.37 12.98
C PRO A 280 -18.57 46.92 13.44
N GLY A 281 -17.79 45.98 12.91
CA GLY A 281 -17.82 44.57 13.32
C GLY A 281 -16.48 44.13 13.92
N HIS A 282 -16.49 43.77 15.20
CA HIS A 282 -15.38 43.19 15.94
C HIS A 282 -14.74 41.99 15.21
N LEU A 283 -13.44 42.08 14.94
CA LEU A 283 -12.62 40.90 14.64
C LEU A 283 -12.06 40.32 15.95
N ASN A 284 -12.58 39.15 16.33
CA ASN A 284 -11.96 38.28 17.32
C ASN A 284 -10.67 37.69 16.73
N LYS A 285 -9.52 38.13 17.26
CA LYS A 285 -8.25 37.43 17.09
C LYS A 285 -8.30 36.15 17.94
N VAL A 286 -8.27 34.99 17.29
CA VAL A 286 -7.97 33.72 17.95
C VAL A 286 -6.44 33.60 18.02
N THR A 287 -5.89 33.80 19.21
CA THR A 287 -4.49 33.50 19.55
C THR A 287 -4.42 32.07 20.09
N TYR A 288 -3.50 31.27 19.55
CA TYR A 288 -3.11 29.99 20.12
C TYR A 288 -2.04 30.21 21.20
N PRO A 289 -2.06 29.47 22.33
CA PRO A 289 -0.99 29.55 23.31
C PRO A 289 0.24 28.77 22.84
N ASP A 290 1.36 29.48 22.71
CA ASP A 290 2.72 28.94 22.73
C ASP A 290 3.04 28.50 24.16
N ASP A 291 3.14 27.19 24.41
CA ASP A 291 3.77 26.67 25.62
C ASP A 291 4.35 25.27 25.37
N ALA A 292 5.65 25.20 25.10
CA ALA A 292 6.49 24.06 25.46
C ALA A 292 7.95 24.52 25.59
N ARG A 293 8.34 24.87 26.82
CA ARG A 293 9.74 25.07 27.21
C ARG A 293 10.43 23.71 27.28
N GLU A 294 11.36 23.45 26.37
CA GLU A 294 12.32 22.34 26.47
C GLU A 294 13.30 22.59 27.62
N SER A 295 13.35 21.66 28.57
CA SER A 295 14.42 21.59 29.57
C SER A 295 15.51 20.62 29.07
N LYS A 296 16.68 21.18 28.77
CA LYS A 296 17.90 20.44 28.48
C LYS A 296 18.42 19.77 29.75
N VAL A 297 18.49 18.44 29.73
CA VAL A 297 19.36 17.68 30.65
C VAL A 297 20.37 16.92 29.80
N ARG A 298 21.64 17.35 29.89
CA ARG A 298 22.80 16.62 29.37
C ARG A 298 23.33 15.70 30.47
N GLY A 299 23.57 14.44 30.15
CA GLY A 299 24.31 13.48 30.98
C GLY A 299 24.98 12.42 30.10
N PRO A 300 26.24 12.02 30.37
CA PRO A 300 27.06 11.28 29.42
C PRO A 300 27.04 9.77 29.71
N TRP A 301 26.89 8.94 28.67
CA TRP A 301 27.25 7.53 28.74
C TRP A 301 27.90 7.08 27.43
N ALA A 302 29.21 6.93 27.48
CA ALA A 302 29.98 6.11 26.55
C ALA A 302 30.25 4.80 27.27
N LEU A 303 29.85 3.65 26.72
CA LEU A 303 30.38 2.35 27.10
C LEU A 303 30.31 1.35 25.93
N SER A 304 31.28 0.46 25.96
CA SER A 304 31.86 -0.38 24.92
C SER A 304 30.98 -1.52 24.40
N TYR A 305 31.14 -1.83 23.12
CA TYR A 305 30.64 -3.05 22.47
C TYR A 305 31.46 -4.28 22.89
N SER A 306 30.77 -5.34 23.31
CA SER A 306 31.30 -6.71 23.34
C SER A 306 30.39 -7.61 22.51
N ASN A 307 30.99 -8.33 21.57
CA ASN A 307 30.35 -9.28 20.66
C ASN A 307 29.60 -10.37 21.45
N VAL A 308 28.30 -10.52 21.18
CA VAL A 308 27.53 -11.70 21.57
C VAL A 308 26.83 -12.26 20.33
N ASP A 309 27.35 -13.39 19.89
CA ASP A 309 26.78 -14.25 18.86
C ASP A 309 25.44 -14.82 19.38
N THR A 310 24.34 -14.53 18.70
CA THR A 310 23.02 -15.10 19.02
C THR A 310 22.32 -15.58 17.74
N ARG A 311 22.25 -16.90 17.58
CA ARG A 311 21.35 -17.56 16.63
C ARG A 311 19.91 -17.22 17.01
N MET A 312 19.25 -16.40 16.20
CA MET A 312 17.85 -16.00 16.37
C MET A 312 16.91 -17.09 15.82
N SER A 313 15.92 -17.49 16.63
CA SER A 313 14.83 -18.38 16.25
C SER A 313 13.59 -17.55 15.94
N THR A 314 13.27 -17.39 14.66
CA THR A 314 12.02 -16.82 14.16
C THR A 314 10.97 -17.92 14.01
N ARG A 315 9.75 -17.70 14.54
CA ARG A 315 8.65 -18.68 14.50
C ARG A 315 7.69 -18.34 13.37
N VAL A 316 7.63 -19.17 12.33
CA VAL A 316 6.54 -19.18 11.36
C VAL A 316 5.39 -19.98 11.98
N ARG A 317 4.18 -19.41 12.03
CA ARG A 317 2.98 -20.18 12.37
C ARG A 317 2.42 -20.77 11.07
N GLU A 318 2.60 -22.08 10.88
CA GLU A 318 1.96 -22.83 9.79
C GLU A 318 0.54 -23.25 10.19
N PHE A 319 -0.40 -23.20 9.24
CA PHE A 319 -1.80 -23.53 9.47
C PHE A 319 -2.24 -24.81 8.72
N PRO A 320 -3.05 -25.68 9.35
CA PRO A 320 -3.69 -26.78 8.65
C PRO A 320 -4.77 -26.25 7.68
N LEU A 321 -4.79 -26.82 6.48
CA LEU A 321 -5.78 -26.57 5.43
C LEU A 321 -7.19 -26.92 5.92
N SER A 322 -8.00 -25.93 6.29
CA SER A 322 -9.46 -26.13 6.42
C SER A 322 -10.17 -25.47 5.25
N ALA A 323 -10.97 -26.27 4.54
CA ALA A 323 -11.69 -25.89 3.33
C ALA A 323 -12.55 -24.63 3.52
N CYS A 324 -12.25 -23.58 2.73
CA CYS A 324 -13.22 -22.54 2.42
C CYS A 324 -14.27 -23.12 1.46
N GLU A 325 -15.34 -23.71 2.01
CA GLU A 325 -16.58 -23.91 1.25
C GLU A 325 -17.22 -22.55 0.98
N ALA A 326 -17.13 -22.10 -0.27
CA ALA A 326 -17.93 -20.99 -0.77
C ALA A 326 -19.41 -21.38 -0.73
N ARG A 327 -20.15 -20.88 0.27
CA ARG A 327 -21.62 -20.94 0.27
C ARG A 327 -22.15 -20.03 -0.84
N VAL A 328 -22.58 -20.65 -1.94
CA VAL A 328 -23.45 -20.05 -2.94
C VAL A 328 -24.81 -19.76 -2.27
N ILE A 329 -25.17 -18.48 -2.16
CA ILE A 329 -26.52 -18.06 -1.77
C ILE A 329 -27.43 -18.23 -3.00
N PRO A 330 -28.50 -19.05 -2.95
CA PRO A 330 -29.44 -19.13 -4.07
C PRO A 330 -30.23 -17.84 -4.18
N GLN A 331 -30.21 -17.24 -5.38
CA GLN A 331 -31.11 -16.15 -5.75
C GLN A 331 -32.58 -16.60 -5.57
N GLY A 332 -33.33 -15.81 -4.83
CA GLY A 332 -34.76 -16.02 -4.58
C GLY A 332 -35.55 -16.04 -5.88
N ARG A 333 -36.39 -17.06 -6.02
CA ARG A 333 -37.49 -17.08 -6.99
C ARG A 333 -38.49 -15.98 -6.64
N THR A 334 -38.78 -15.13 -7.61
CA THR A 334 -40.00 -14.35 -7.69
C THR A 334 -41.22 -15.25 -7.55
N VAL A 335 -41.99 -15.08 -6.48
CA VAL A 335 -43.33 -15.66 -6.34
C VAL A 335 -44.30 -14.67 -6.96
N GLY A 336 -44.96 -15.08 -8.04
CA GLY A 336 -46.11 -14.38 -8.60
C GLY A 336 -47.27 -14.42 -7.62
N LEU A 337 -47.83 -13.25 -7.33
CA LEU A 337 -49.13 -13.11 -6.71
C LEU A 337 -50.18 -13.33 -7.79
N ASP A 338 -50.84 -14.49 -7.76
CA ASP A 338 -52.16 -14.70 -8.34
C ASP A 338 -53.04 -15.44 -7.33
N GLY A 339 -54.26 -14.95 -7.20
CA GLY A 339 -55.07 -15.03 -5.98
C GLY A 339 -55.75 -16.36 -5.67
N LEU A 340 -56.43 -16.38 -4.52
CA LEU A 340 -57.83 -16.80 -4.41
C LEU A 340 -58.36 -16.43 -3.01
N CYS A 341 -59.35 -15.55 -2.97
CA CYS A 341 -60.27 -15.42 -1.84
C CYS A 341 -61.16 -16.67 -1.77
N ARG A 342 -61.28 -17.28 -0.59
CA ARG A 342 -62.47 -18.01 -0.08
C ARG A 342 -62.17 -18.54 1.32
N GLY A 343 -63.05 -18.24 2.28
CA GLY A 343 -63.04 -18.78 3.64
C GLY A 343 -63.11 -17.68 4.67
#